data_AF-A0A7V6BZA2-F1
#
_entry.id   AF-A0A7V6BZA2-F1
#
_cell.length_a   1.000
_cell.length_b   1.000
_cell.length_c   1.000
_cell.angle_alpha   90.00
_cell.angle_beta   90.00
_cell.angle_gamma   90.00
#
_symmetry.space_group_name_H-M   'P 1'
#
loop_
_entity.id
_entity.type
_entity.pdbx_description
1 polymer ?
#
loop_
_entity_poly.entity_id
_entity_poly.type
_entity_poly.pdbx_seq_one_letter_code
_entity_poly.pdbx_strand_id
1 'polypeptide(L)'
;MSVIGHREWQVWTNMDFFGDGEDIRGVVHFKITPSLMAEQTIGFLYEKLENIRKGEPQFDNQELQNFFDLSYITPTNELVIQRTASISRNTQEIEATLCNYLDDLAAISLCLDFPLTCNEIRFIVPPMQPENGEVFIAARKQISRGMAFEIEERGAASARLANDFEKFKNFNPIQKAAQKHYINGLTLLALEDQFSGLIDAAFMQFYQACEILCGENYKLKEVKKHIAEHCPNESRKLQIIAHHVWQIRHEYFGHGNVENHIVNIEDIDRTFDVAKQVLVARWLCKRLLDLSTNSNPLAREMRLYHKSGSVCFSGRDESIPQEFYIAYKFNPVPILDSTGNKIAEVNLG
;
A
#
# COMPACT_ATOMS: atom_id res chain seq x y z
N MET A 1 9.78 -10.70 -0.71
CA MET A 1 8.96 -10.13 -1.79
C MET A 1 8.12 -9.00 -1.20
N SER A 2 7.71 -8.05 -2.03
CA SER A 2 7.06 -6.82 -1.57
C SER A 2 5.56 -7.07 -1.29
N VAL A 3 4.89 -6.27 -0.44
CA VAL A 3 3.43 -6.39 -0.16
C VAL A 3 2.57 -6.30 -1.45
N ILE A 4 3.11 -5.72 -2.54
CA ILE A 4 2.44 -5.67 -3.85
C ILE A 4 2.60 -7.00 -4.63
N GLY A 5 3.57 -7.85 -4.27
CA GLY A 5 3.78 -9.17 -4.88
C GLY A 5 2.58 -10.12 -4.73
N HIS A 6 1.74 -9.92 -3.71
CA HIS A 6 0.56 -10.75 -3.44
C HIS A 6 -0.75 -10.21 -4.05
N ARG A 7 -0.68 -9.13 -4.85
CA ARG A 7 -1.88 -8.61 -5.52
C ARG A 7 -2.16 -9.40 -6.79
N GLU A 8 -3.39 -9.88 -6.89
CA GLU A 8 -3.87 -10.63 -8.05
C GLU A 8 -3.71 -9.81 -9.34
N TRP A 9 -3.09 -10.42 -10.34
CA TRP A 9 -3.04 -9.91 -11.70
C TRP A 9 -4.36 -10.24 -12.38
N GLN A 10 -5.06 -9.21 -12.86
CA GLN A 10 -6.17 -9.41 -13.77
C GLN A 10 -5.60 -9.55 -15.17
N VAL A 11 -5.84 -10.71 -15.77
CA VAL A 11 -5.36 -11.03 -17.11
C VAL A 11 -6.53 -10.97 -18.08
N TRP A 12 -6.39 -10.15 -19.11
CA TRP A 12 -7.27 -10.13 -20.28
C TRP A 12 -6.50 -10.69 -21.46
N THR A 13 -6.99 -11.80 -22.01
CA THR A 13 -6.39 -12.48 -23.16
C THR A 13 -7.19 -12.23 -24.41
N ASN A 14 -6.50 -12.02 -25.52
CA ASN A 14 -7.11 -12.06 -26.83
C ASN A 14 -7.12 -13.52 -27.32
N MET A 15 -8.28 -14.17 -27.24
CA MET A 15 -8.44 -15.59 -27.54
C MET A 15 -8.12 -15.94 -29.01
N ASP A 16 -8.10 -14.98 -29.92
CA ASP A 16 -7.74 -15.20 -31.33
C ASP A 16 -6.29 -15.70 -31.51
N PHE A 17 -5.44 -15.47 -30.50
CA PHE A 17 -4.04 -15.89 -30.48
C PHE A 17 -3.81 -17.29 -29.89
N PHE A 18 -4.76 -17.81 -29.11
CA PHE A 18 -4.60 -19.05 -28.34
C PHE A 18 -5.29 -20.24 -29.02
N GLY A 19 -4.66 -21.41 -28.97
CA GLY A 19 -5.09 -22.61 -29.70
C GLY A 19 -3.93 -23.54 -30.02
N ASP A 20 -4.13 -24.44 -30.99
CA ASP A 20 -3.08 -25.36 -31.44
C ASP A 20 -2.11 -24.65 -32.39
N GLY A 21 -0.82 -24.59 -32.04
CA GLY A 21 0.20 -23.95 -32.88
C GLY A 21 1.54 -23.79 -32.18
N GLU A 22 2.49 -23.19 -32.91
CA GLU A 22 3.80 -22.80 -32.34
C GLU A 22 3.65 -21.58 -31.40
N ASP A 23 4.62 -21.44 -30.49
CA ASP A 23 4.72 -20.31 -29.56
C ASP A 23 4.66 -18.96 -30.29
N ILE A 24 3.98 -18.00 -29.65
CA ILE A 24 3.82 -16.66 -30.17
C ILE A 24 5.04 -15.83 -29.77
N ARG A 25 5.77 -15.31 -30.75
CA ARG A 25 6.91 -14.41 -30.51
C ARG A 25 6.48 -12.95 -30.55
N GLY A 26 6.86 -12.18 -29.54
CA GLY A 26 6.47 -10.79 -29.41
C GLY A 26 7.35 -10.00 -28.44
N VAL A 27 6.82 -8.88 -27.97
CA VAL A 27 7.47 -7.97 -27.03
C VAL A 27 6.60 -7.83 -25.78
N VAL A 28 7.22 -8.07 -24.63
CA VAL A 28 6.67 -7.76 -23.31
C VAL A 28 6.95 -6.30 -23.02
N HIS A 29 5.90 -5.55 -22.70
CA HIS A 29 5.98 -4.17 -22.21
C HIS A 29 5.73 -4.18 -20.71
N PHE A 30 6.77 -3.88 -19.94
CA PHE A 30 6.68 -3.63 -18.51
C PHE A 30 6.39 -2.16 -18.28
N LYS A 31 5.14 -1.80 -17.97
CA LYS A 31 4.80 -0.41 -17.67
C LYS A 31 5.22 -0.08 -16.25
N ILE A 32 6.21 0.81 -16.14
CA ILE A 32 6.81 1.18 -14.87
C ILE A 32 6.05 2.35 -14.27
N THR A 33 5.75 2.24 -12.98
CA THR A 33 5.11 3.30 -12.22
C THR A 33 6.05 4.50 -12.09
N PRO A 34 5.62 5.72 -12.44
CA PRO A 34 6.45 6.90 -12.29
C PRO A 34 6.94 7.08 -10.85
N SER A 35 8.24 7.22 -10.68
CA SER A 35 8.89 7.46 -9.38
C SER A 35 10.17 8.28 -9.56
N LEU A 36 10.73 8.76 -8.44
CA LEU A 36 11.98 9.51 -8.46
C LEU A 36 13.07 8.68 -9.14
N MET A 37 13.68 9.18 -10.21
CA MET A 37 14.68 8.51 -11.05
C MET A 37 14.19 7.45 -12.04
N ALA A 38 12.91 7.05 -12.07
CA ALA A 38 12.45 5.99 -12.99
C ALA A 38 12.70 6.33 -14.47
N GLU A 39 12.45 7.58 -14.87
CA GLU A 39 12.72 8.07 -16.24
C GLU A 39 14.20 8.01 -16.59
N GLN A 40 15.08 8.38 -15.66
CA GLN A 40 16.53 8.35 -15.88
C GLN A 40 17.05 6.91 -15.94
N THR A 41 16.57 6.04 -15.05
CA THR A 41 16.91 4.62 -15.02
C THR A 41 16.48 3.91 -16.30
N ILE A 42 15.26 4.16 -16.77
CA ILE A 42 14.77 3.62 -18.04
C ILE A 42 15.50 4.26 -19.22
N GLY A 43 15.76 5.56 -19.17
CA GLY A 43 16.57 6.28 -20.15
C GLY A 43 17.96 5.66 -20.33
N PHE A 44 18.61 5.24 -19.24
CA PHE A 44 19.88 4.52 -19.28
C PHE A 44 19.78 3.17 -20.03
N LEU A 45 18.70 2.41 -19.82
CA LEU A 45 18.47 1.16 -20.56
C LEU A 45 18.31 1.42 -22.07
N TYR A 46 17.54 2.45 -22.45
CA TYR A 46 17.41 2.83 -23.85
C TYR A 46 18.72 3.39 -24.43
N GLU A 47 19.52 4.12 -23.66
CA GLU A 47 20.85 4.58 -24.08
C GLU A 47 21.75 3.38 -24.43
N LYS A 48 21.74 2.32 -23.60
CA LYS A 48 22.49 1.09 -23.90
C LYS A 48 21.99 0.40 -25.17
N LEU A 49 20.68 0.40 -25.39
CA LEU A 49 20.09 -0.12 -26.62
C LEU A 49 20.54 0.69 -27.85
N GLU A 50 20.58 2.01 -27.76
CA GLU A 50 21.11 2.90 -28.81
C GLU A 50 22.60 2.73 -29.06
N ASN A 51 23.38 2.44 -28.02
CA ASN A 51 24.79 2.17 -28.18
C ASN A 51 25.05 0.85 -28.92
N ILE A 52 24.28 -0.19 -28.62
CA ILE A 52 24.30 -1.45 -29.38
C ILE A 52 23.92 -1.21 -30.84
N ARG A 53 22.92 -0.33 -31.12
CA ARG A 53 22.58 0.09 -32.50
C ARG A 53 23.76 0.73 -33.24
N LYS A 54 24.67 1.40 -32.51
CA LYS A 54 25.88 2.04 -33.06
C LYS A 54 27.06 1.08 -33.19
N GLY A 55 26.89 -0.20 -32.86
CA GLY A 55 27.92 -1.24 -33.00
C GLY A 55 28.74 -1.49 -31.74
N GLU A 56 28.31 -1.02 -30.56
CA GLU A 56 28.89 -1.50 -29.29
C GLU A 56 28.61 -3.00 -29.10
N PRO A 57 29.55 -3.75 -28.48
CA PRO A 57 29.37 -5.18 -28.24
C PRO A 57 28.14 -5.44 -27.37
N GLN A 58 27.38 -6.46 -27.74
CA GLN A 58 26.24 -6.93 -26.96
C GLN A 58 26.69 -7.61 -25.66
N PHE A 59 25.74 -7.76 -24.74
CA PHE A 59 25.95 -8.54 -23.52
C PHE A 59 26.14 -10.02 -23.85
N ASP A 60 27.07 -10.70 -23.16
CA ASP A 60 27.29 -12.14 -23.32
C ASP A 60 26.13 -12.99 -22.74
N ASN A 61 25.33 -12.40 -21.84
CA ASN A 61 24.20 -13.08 -21.21
C ASN A 61 23.00 -13.13 -22.18
N GLN A 62 22.60 -14.34 -22.56
CA GLN A 62 21.52 -14.60 -23.51
C GLN A 62 20.15 -14.10 -23.05
N GLU A 63 19.86 -14.14 -21.76
CA GLU A 63 18.58 -13.64 -21.22
C GLU A 63 18.52 -12.12 -21.27
N LEU A 64 19.63 -11.45 -20.95
CA LEU A 64 19.76 -10.01 -21.01
C LEU A 64 19.67 -9.49 -22.44
N GLN A 65 20.20 -10.23 -23.42
CA GLN A 65 20.07 -9.86 -24.85
C GLN A 65 18.60 -9.68 -25.27
N ASN A 66 17.65 -10.38 -24.65
CA ASN A 66 16.23 -10.21 -24.98
C ASN A 66 15.68 -8.81 -24.67
N PHE A 67 16.28 -8.09 -23.70
CA PHE A 67 15.95 -6.69 -23.37
C PHE A 67 16.59 -5.68 -24.31
N PHE A 68 17.49 -6.14 -25.19
CA PHE A 68 18.23 -5.29 -26.13
C PHE A 68 18.11 -5.80 -27.58
N ASP A 69 17.10 -6.64 -27.88
CA ASP A 69 16.82 -7.11 -29.24
C ASP A 69 16.22 -5.98 -30.10
N LEU A 70 17.07 -5.43 -30.96
CA LEU A 70 16.76 -4.30 -31.83
C LEU A 70 15.70 -4.61 -32.89
N SER A 71 15.44 -5.89 -33.17
CA SER A 71 14.52 -6.32 -34.24
C SER A 71 13.07 -6.02 -33.90
N TYR A 72 12.74 -5.95 -32.61
CA TYR A 72 11.37 -5.82 -32.13
C TYR A 72 11.16 -4.66 -31.16
N ILE A 73 12.21 -4.21 -30.45
CA ILE A 73 12.11 -3.13 -29.47
C ILE A 73 12.15 -1.75 -30.16
N THR A 74 11.07 -0.97 -29.99
CA THR A 74 10.94 0.36 -30.60
C THR A 74 10.93 1.47 -29.55
N PRO A 75 11.53 2.65 -29.80
CA PRO A 75 11.38 3.79 -28.91
C PRO A 75 9.91 4.13 -28.66
N THR A 76 9.61 4.53 -27.44
CA THR A 76 8.25 4.87 -26.99
C THR A 76 8.30 6.06 -26.03
N ASN A 77 7.22 6.83 -25.98
CA ASN A 77 7.06 7.96 -25.06
C ASN A 77 6.52 7.51 -23.69
N GLU A 78 6.22 6.23 -23.53
CA GLU A 78 5.77 5.66 -22.28
C GLU A 78 6.96 5.25 -21.39
N LEU A 79 6.75 5.27 -20.08
CA LEU A 79 7.73 4.79 -19.10
C LEU A 79 7.69 3.25 -19.01
N VAL A 80 8.33 2.60 -19.97
CA VAL A 80 8.25 1.14 -20.15
C VAL A 80 9.62 0.53 -20.44
N ILE A 81 9.83 -0.67 -19.89
CA ILE A 81 10.94 -1.56 -20.27
C ILE A 81 10.37 -2.60 -21.25
N GLN A 82 11.10 -2.86 -22.33
CA GLN A 82 10.70 -3.82 -23.36
C GLN A 82 11.61 -5.04 -23.32
N ARG A 83 11.03 -6.22 -23.52
CA ARG A 83 11.75 -7.49 -23.62
C ARG A 83 11.14 -8.33 -24.73
N THR A 84 11.96 -8.89 -25.60
CA THR A 84 11.48 -9.92 -26.53
C THR A 84 11.23 -11.23 -25.80
N ALA A 85 10.13 -11.88 -26.11
CA ALA A 85 9.81 -13.18 -25.54
C ALA A 85 8.96 -14.01 -26.50
N SER A 86 8.93 -15.31 -26.24
CA SER A 86 7.95 -16.23 -26.82
C SER A 86 7.04 -16.72 -25.70
N ILE A 87 5.75 -16.85 -25.98
CA ILE A 87 4.76 -17.41 -25.05
C ILE A 87 4.04 -18.60 -25.70
N SER A 88 3.70 -19.59 -24.87
CA SER A 88 2.85 -20.69 -25.28
C SER A 88 1.46 -20.21 -25.67
N ARG A 89 0.85 -20.87 -26.67
CA ARG A 89 -0.57 -20.67 -27.03
C ARG A 89 -1.54 -21.31 -26.04
N ASN A 90 -1.04 -21.83 -24.91
CA ASN A 90 -1.83 -22.31 -23.79
C ASN A 90 -2.10 -21.18 -22.78
N THR A 91 -3.37 -20.78 -22.65
CA THR A 91 -3.77 -19.74 -21.69
C THR A 91 -3.45 -20.09 -20.23
N GLN A 92 -3.33 -21.39 -19.90
CA GLN A 92 -3.00 -21.84 -18.54
C GLN A 92 -1.55 -21.51 -18.13
N GLU A 93 -0.68 -21.20 -19.09
CA GLU A 93 0.74 -20.91 -18.83
C GLU A 93 1.01 -19.42 -18.63
N ILE A 94 0.01 -18.56 -18.80
CA ILE A 94 0.17 -17.10 -18.70
C ILE A 94 0.58 -16.69 -17.29
N GLU A 95 0.00 -17.31 -16.25
CA GLU A 95 0.37 -17.00 -14.86
C GLU A 95 1.83 -17.32 -14.58
N ALA A 96 2.31 -18.49 -14.98
CA ALA A 96 3.73 -18.87 -14.84
C ALA A 96 4.64 -17.92 -15.64
N THR A 97 4.20 -17.52 -16.83
CA THR A 97 4.91 -16.55 -17.68
C THR A 97 5.02 -15.18 -17.00
N LEU A 98 3.94 -14.69 -16.38
CA LEU A 98 3.94 -13.43 -15.64
C LEU A 98 4.89 -13.47 -14.45
N CYS A 99 4.94 -14.57 -13.69
CA CYS A 99 5.90 -14.74 -12.60
C CYS A 99 7.34 -14.62 -13.09
N ASN A 100 7.70 -15.31 -14.17
CA ASN A 100 9.03 -15.22 -14.76
C ASN A 100 9.39 -13.78 -15.20
N TYR A 101 8.44 -13.07 -15.80
CA TYR A 101 8.63 -11.68 -16.20
C TYR A 101 8.85 -10.74 -15.00
N LEU A 102 8.20 -10.99 -13.87
CA LEU A 102 8.41 -10.23 -12.65
C LEU A 102 9.76 -10.52 -12.00
N ASP A 103 10.23 -11.77 -12.07
CA ASP A 103 11.56 -12.14 -11.61
C ASP A 103 12.66 -11.46 -12.44
N ASP A 104 12.49 -11.37 -13.76
CA ASP A 104 13.41 -10.60 -14.61
C ASP A 104 13.46 -9.12 -14.19
N LEU A 105 12.29 -8.51 -13.95
CA LEU A 105 12.22 -7.11 -13.55
C LEU A 105 12.85 -6.88 -12.17
N ALA A 106 12.72 -7.84 -11.26
CA ALA A 106 13.40 -7.83 -9.97
C ALA A 106 14.91 -7.94 -10.14
N ALA A 107 15.40 -8.79 -11.05
CA ALA A 107 16.83 -8.90 -11.35
C ALA A 107 17.38 -7.58 -11.93
N ILE A 108 16.70 -6.95 -12.89
CA ILE A 108 17.09 -5.64 -13.43
C ILE A 108 17.09 -4.59 -12.31
N SER A 109 16.08 -4.60 -11.45
CA SER A 109 15.99 -3.67 -10.32
C SER A 109 17.21 -3.77 -9.42
N LEU A 110 17.67 -5.00 -9.13
CA LEU A 110 18.87 -5.24 -8.34
C LEU A 110 20.15 -4.81 -9.06
N CYS A 111 20.26 -5.03 -10.37
CA CYS A 111 21.42 -4.59 -11.16
C CYS A 111 21.56 -3.07 -11.22
N LEU A 112 20.44 -2.33 -11.23
CA LEU A 112 20.42 -0.88 -11.31
C LEU A 112 20.36 -0.20 -9.93
N ASP A 113 20.28 -0.99 -8.86
CA ASP A 113 20.04 -0.52 -7.49
C ASP A 113 18.81 0.41 -7.42
N PHE A 114 17.75 0.04 -8.16
CA PHE A 114 16.56 0.86 -8.34
C PHE A 114 15.28 0.01 -8.42
N PRO A 115 14.26 0.26 -7.57
CA PRO A 115 13.04 -0.54 -7.58
C PRO A 115 12.16 -0.22 -8.80
N LEU A 116 12.16 -1.09 -9.80
CA LEU A 116 11.28 -0.98 -10.96
C LEU A 116 9.91 -1.56 -10.64
N THR A 117 8.99 -0.70 -10.19
CA THR A 117 7.63 -1.15 -9.85
C THR A 117 6.74 -1.18 -11.08
N CYS A 118 6.34 -2.38 -11.49
CA CYS A 118 5.42 -2.59 -12.61
C CYS A 118 3.97 -2.72 -12.13
N ASN A 119 3.05 -2.02 -12.80
CA ASN A 119 1.61 -2.09 -12.55
C ASN A 119 0.82 -2.78 -13.67
N GLU A 120 1.41 -2.88 -14.86
CA GLU A 120 0.80 -3.43 -16.05
C GLU A 120 1.86 -4.07 -16.95
N ILE A 121 1.59 -5.31 -17.37
CA ILE A 121 2.42 -6.07 -18.32
C ILE A 121 1.56 -6.33 -19.54
N ARG A 122 2.07 -5.97 -20.72
CA ARG A 122 1.41 -6.27 -22.00
C ARG A 122 2.30 -7.16 -22.83
N PHE A 123 1.72 -8.13 -23.54
CA PHE A 123 2.44 -8.86 -24.57
C PHE A 123 1.87 -8.50 -25.93
N ILE A 124 2.72 -7.94 -26.80
CA ILE A 124 2.34 -7.37 -28.08
C ILE A 124 3.13 -8.07 -29.17
N VAL A 125 2.43 -8.56 -30.19
CA VAL A 125 3.06 -9.00 -31.44
C VAL A 125 3.21 -7.78 -32.36
N PRO A 126 4.44 -7.44 -32.78
CA PRO A 126 4.69 -6.22 -33.55
C PRO A 126 3.97 -6.18 -34.91
N PRO A 127 3.64 -4.99 -35.45
CA PRO A 127 2.87 -4.80 -36.69
C PRO A 127 3.45 -5.48 -37.94
N MET A 128 4.74 -5.82 -37.92
CA MET A 128 5.44 -6.47 -39.03
C MET A 128 5.18 -7.98 -39.13
N GLN A 129 4.47 -8.57 -38.17
CA GLN A 129 4.13 -9.99 -38.18
C GLN A 129 2.66 -10.25 -38.61
N PRO A 130 2.34 -11.44 -39.16
CA PRO A 130 1.00 -11.77 -39.65
C PRO A 130 -0.09 -11.71 -38.57
N GLU A 131 0.23 -12.17 -37.37
CA GLU A 131 -0.64 -12.12 -36.19
C GLU A 131 -0.26 -10.92 -35.32
N ASN A 132 -0.29 -9.70 -35.84
CA ASN A 132 0.04 -8.53 -35.02
C ASN A 132 -1.12 -8.14 -34.09
N GLY A 133 -0.78 -7.57 -32.94
CA GLY A 133 -1.76 -7.09 -31.97
C GLY A 133 -1.35 -7.36 -30.53
N GLU A 134 -2.22 -6.93 -29.62
CA GLU A 134 -2.06 -7.20 -28.18
C GLU A 134 -2.65 -8.58 -27.87
N VAL A 135 -1.79 -9.47 -27.38
CA VAL A 135 -2.15 -10.86 -27.07
C VAL A 135 -2.74 -10.96 -25.67
N PHE A 136 -2.14 -10.27 -24.71
CA PHE A 136 -2.71 -10.12 -23.39
C PHE A 136 -2.29 -8.81 -22.72
N ILE A 137 -3.15 -8.35 -21.82
CA ILE A 137 -2.83 -7.37 -20.78
C ILE A 137 -2.98 -8.06 -19.43
N ALA A 138 -1.95 -7.96 -18.60
CA ALA A 138 -2.06 -8.24 -17.18
C ALA A 138 -1.92 -6.92 -16.43
N ALA A 139 -2.87 -6.57 -15.55
CA ALA A 139 -2.75 -5.40 -14.68
C ALA A 139 -3.01 -5.78 -13.22
N ARG A 140 -2.31 -5.14 -12.29
CA ARG A 140 -2.54 -5.33 -10.86
C ARG A 140 -3.85 -4.67 -10.45
N LYS A 141 -4.67 -5.40 -9.69
CA LYS A 141 -5.86 -4.80 -9.04
C LYS A 141 -5.41 -3.72 -8.06
N GLN A 142 -5.97 -2.52 -8.19
CA GLN A 142 -5.70 -1.44 -7.25
C GLN A 142 -6.22 -1.82 -5.86
N ILE A 143 -5.42 -1.59 -4.80
CA ILE A 143 -5.98 -1.35 -3.47
C ILE A 143 -6.37 0.12 -3.47
N SER A 144 -7.35 0.45 -4.30
CA SER A 144 -7.70 1.83 -4.58
C SER A 144 -8.07 2.50 -3.27
N ARG A 145 -7.35 3.56 -2.90
CA ARG A 145 -7.78 4.47 -1.84
C ARG A 145 -9.02 5.21 -2.33
N GLY A 146 -10.20 4.76 -1.93
CA GLY A 146 -11.40 5.58 -2.04
C GLY A 146 -11.38 6.61 -0.92
N MET A 147 -10.86 7.80 -1.19
CA MET A 147 -11.27 9.00 -0.46
C MET A 147 -12.49 9.58 -1.16
N ALA A 148 -13.66 8.99 -0.92
CA ALA A 148 -14.89 9.65 -1.30
C ALA A 148 -15.06 10.90 -0.41
N PHE A 149 -15.61 11.97 -0.98
CA PHE A 149 -16.32 12.99 -0.23
C PHE A 149 -17.79 12.67 -0.43
N GLU A 150 -18.42 12.04 0.54
CA GLU A 150 -19.88 12.00 0.54
C GLU A 150 -20.42 13.43 0.68
N ILE A 151 -21.63 13.68 0.16
CA ILE A 151 -22.19 15.04 0.11
C ILE A 151 -22.28 15.64 1.51
N GLU A 152 -22.60 14.83 2.50
CA GLU A 152 -22.67 15.19 3.91
C GLU A 152 -21.29 15.55 4.49
N GLU A 153 -20.23 14.89 4.03
CA GLU A 153 -18.85 15.16 4.47
C GLU A 153 -18.34 16.52 3.96
N ARG A 154 -18.87 17.02 2.83
CA ARG A 154 -18.53 18.36 2.32
C ARG A 154 -19.01 19.46 3.26
N GLY A 155 -20.20 19.30 3.83
CA GLY A 155 -20.74 20.22 4.83
C GLY A 155 -19.88 20.25 6.09
N ALA A 156 -19.52 19.06 6.61
CA ALA A 156 -18.63 18.94 7.76
C ALA A 156 -17.23 19.51 7.49
N ALA A 157 -16.66 19.27 6.30
CA ALA A 157 -15.38 19.82 5.88
C ALA A 157 -15.43 21.35 5.78
N SER A 158 -16.50 21.91 5.22
CA SER A 158 -16.71 23.36 5.13
C SER A 158 -16.82 23.99 6.51
N ALA A 159 -17.63 23.41 7.40
CA ALA A 159 -17.77 23.88 8.78
C ALA A 159 -16.44 23.82 9.53
N ARG A 160 -15.67 22.76 9.31
CA ARG A 160 -14.35 22.58 9.92
C ARG A 160 -13.32 23.58 9.39
N LEU A 161 -13.33 23.86 8.08
CA LEU A 161 -12.49 24.90 7.49
C LEU A 161 -12.81 26.27 8.11
N ALA A 162 -14.09 26.60 8.29
CA ALA A 162 -14.50 27.86 8.90
C ALA A 162 -14.15 27.96 10.40
N ASN A 163 -14.34 26.87 11.15
CA ASN A 163 -14.31 26.92 12.62
C ASN A 163 -12.98 26.48 13.25
N ASP A 164 -12.21 25.62 12.57
CA ASP A 164 -11.03 24.98 13.16
C ASP A 164 -9.71 25.35 12.45
N PHE A 165 -9.74 26.08 11.34
CA PHE A 165 -8.52 26.45 10.59
C PHE A 165 -7.48 27.17 11.44
N GLU A 166 -7.86 28.21 12.17
CA GLU A 166 -6.94 28.95 13.03
C GLU A 166 -6.39 28.07 14.16
N LYS A 167 -7.16 27.09 14.65
CA LYS A 167 -6.66 26.12 15.65
C LYS A 167 -5.56 25.24 15.05
N PHE A 168 -5.74 24.76 13.83
CA PHE A 168 -4.74 23.92 13.14
C PHE A 168 -3.49 24.69 12.71
N LYS A 169 -3.65 25.95 12.30
CA LYS A 169 -2.54 26.83 11.95
C LYS A 169 -1.63 27.11 13.14
N ASN A 170 -2.23 27.24 14.33
CA ASN A 170 -1.54 27.63 15.56
C ASN A 170 -1.18 26.44 16.46
N PHE A 171 -0.91 25.27 15.88
CA PHE A 171 -0.46 24.11 16.64
C PHE A 171 0.81 24.39 17.47
N ASN A 172 0.79 23.85 18.69
CA ASN A 172 1.99 23.77 19.53
C ASN A 172 2.99 22.74 18.95
N PRO A 173 4.23 22.65 19.46
CA PRO A 173 5.24 21.74 18.92
C PRO A 173 4.83 20.26 18.88
N ILE A 174 4.17 19.77 19.94
CA ILE A 174 3.69 18.38 20.05
C ILE A 174 2.62 18.10 18.98
N GLN A 175 1.64 19.00 18.85
CA GLN A 175 0.58 18.91 17.85
C GLN A 175 1.14 19.00 16.42
N LYS A 176 2.16 19.83 16.17
CA LYS A 176 2.84 19.93 14.87
C LYS A 176 3.57 18.64 14.52
N ALA A 177 4.26 18.02 15.48
CA ALA A 177 4.91 16.73 15.27
C ALA A 177 3.88 15.64 14.93
N ALA A 178 2.80 15.53 15.72
CA ALA A 178 1.71 14.60 15.44
C ALA A 178 1.01 14.86 14.10
N GLN A 179 0.82 16.13 13.71
CA GLN A 179 0.28 16.51 12.41
C GLN A 179 1.16 16.03 11.26
N LYS A 180 2.48 16.20 11.36
CA LYS A 180 3.43 15.73 10.33
C LYS A 180 3.33 14.23 10.14
N HIS A 181 3.32 13.47 11.23
CA HIS A 181 3.11 12.03 11.21
C HIS A 181 1.76 11.68 10.55
N TYR A 182 0.66 12.33 10.95
CA TYR A 182 -0.65 12.09 10.35
C TYR A 182 -0.67 12.33 8.84
N ILE A 183 -0.13 13.47 8.38
CA ILE A 183 -0.09 13.81 6.94
C ILE A 183 0.82 12.84 6.18
N ASN A 184 2.00 12.51 6.73
CA ASN A 184 2.89 11.53 6.13
C ASN A 184 2.21 10.17 6.00
N GLY A 185 1.51 9.70 7.04
CA GLY A 185 0.74 8.46 6.98
C GLY A 185 -0.35 8.49 5.90
N LEU A 186 -1.05 9.62 5.75
CA LEU A 186 -2.04 9.79 4.66
C LEU A 186 -1.40 9.74 3.28
N THR A 187 -0.19 10.28 3.11
CA THR A 187 0.56 10.24 1.85
C THR A 187 1.05 8.83 1.56
N LEU A 188 1.64 8.13 2.54
CA LEU A 188 2.11 6.76 2.40
C LEU A 188 0.97 5.82 2.01
N LEU A 189 -0.19 5.93 2.66
CA LEU A 189 -1.39 5.18 2.24
C LEU A 189 -1.87 5.52 0.83
N ALA A 190 -1.69 6.76 0.38
CA ALA A 190 -2.07 7.15 -0.97
C ALA A 190 -1.19 6.50 -2.05
N LEU A 191 0.07 6.28 -1.70
CA LEU A 191 1.11 5.80 -2.59
C LEU A 191 1.27 4.28 -2.51
N GLU A 192 0.55 3.58 -1.64
CA GLU A 192 0.67 2.12 -1.49
C GLU A 192 0.36 1.36 -2.80
N ASP A 193 -0.48 1.90 -3.68
CA ASP A 193 -0.69 1.33 -5.03
C ASP A 193 0.52 1.48 -5.95
N GLN A 194 1.43 2.39 -5.62
CA GLN A 194 2.64 2.70 -6.38
C GLN A 194 3.89 2.07 -5.78
N PHE A 195 3.97 1.96 -4.45
CA PHE A 195 5.10 1.36 -3.74
C PHE A 195 4.60 0.49 -2.60
N SER A 196 5.20 -0.68 -2.46
CA SER A 196 4.80 -1.68 -1.48
C SER A 196 5.32 -1.40 -0.10
N GLY A 197 4.56 -1.81 0.92
CA GLY A 197 5.00 -1.73 2.32
C GLY A 197 4.79 -0.34 2.92
N LEU A 198 4.16 0.57 2.19
CA LEU A 198 3.75 1.87 2.70
C LEU A 198 2.55 1.77 3.65
N ILE A 199 1.77 0.69 3.62
CA ILE A 199 0.78 0.36 4.65
C ILE A 199 1.43 0.24 6.02
N ASP A 200 2.55 -0.49 6.13
CA ASP A 200 3.28 -0.63 7.39
C ASP A 200 3.85 0.72 7.84
N ALA A 201 4.53 1.41 6.93
CA ALA A 201 5.06 2.74 7.20
C ALA A 201 3.95 3.71 7.63
N ALA A 202 2.79 3.69 6.98
CA ALA A 202 1.66 4.54 7.32
C ALA A 202 1.06 4.20 8.69
N PHE A 203 0.88 2.90 8.99
CA PHE A 203 0.45 2.47 10.32
C PHE A 203 1.39 3.03 11.39
N MET A 204 2.71 2.88 11.18
CA MET A 204 3.72 3.39 12.10
C MET A 204 3.66 4.91 12.24
N GLN A 205 3.42 5.67 11.17
CA GLN A 205 3.21 7.12 11.26
C GLN A 205 1.99 7.46 12.14
N PHE A 206 0.84 6.80 11.93
CA PHE A 206 -0.34 7.07 12.76
C PHE A 206 -0.14 6.67 14.22
N TYR A 207 0.52 5.54 14.46
CA TYR A 207 0.88 5.06 15.79
C TYR A 207 1.79 6.06 16.53
N GLN A 208 2.86 6.54 15.88
CA GLN A 208 3.79 7.53 16.45
C GLN A 208 3.10 8.86 16.78
N ALA A 209 2.14 9.30 15.94
CA ALA A 209 1.34 10.47 16.26
C ALA A 209 0.50 10.27 17.53
N CYS A 210 -0.08 9.09 17.75
CA CYS A 210 -0.80 8.77 18.99
C CYS A 210 0.13 8.82 20.21
N GLU A 211 1.36 8.31 20.08
CA GLU A 211 2.36 8.34 21.16
C GLU A 211 2.74 9.77 21.54
N ILE A 212 3.04 10.61 20.54
CA ILE A 212 3.42 12.01 20.75
C ILE A 212 2.29 12.77 21.43
N LEU A 213 1.04 12.61 20.94
CA LEU A 213 -0.12 13.28 21.54
C LEU A 213 -0.36 12.85 22.99
N CYS A 214 0.01 11.63 23.36
CA CYS A 214 -0.17 11.09 24.70
C CYS A 214 1.07 11.19 25.61
N GLY A 215 2.12 11.94 25.21
CA GLY A 215 3.27 12.24 26.05
C GLY A 215 4.51 11.34 25.88
N GLU A 216 4.80 10.87 24.66
CA GLU A 216 6.08 10.27 24.22
C GLU A 216 6.62 9.10 25.06
N ASN A 217 5.76 8.38 25.79
CA ASN A 217 6.21 7.36 26.74
C ASN A 217 6.26 5.93 26.17
N TYR A 218 5.84 5.72 24.92
CA TYR A 218 5.73 4.44 24.19
C TYR A 218 4.89 3.32 24.86
N LYS A 219 4.54 3.49 26.14
CA LYS A 219 3.87 2.50 26.97
C LYS A 219 2.36 2.72 26.91
N LEU A 220 1.65 1.67 26.50
CA LEU A 220 0.18 1.66 26.45
C LEU A 220 -0.49 2.11 27.75
N LYS A 221 0.10 1.78 28.92
CA LYS A 221 -0.41 2.20 30.22
C LYS A 221 -0.45 3.73 30.35
N GLU A 222 0.62 4.41 29.95
CA GLU A 222 0.72 5.87 30.02
C GLU A 222 -0.21 6.54 29.01
N VAL A 223 -0.35 5.95 27.82
CA VAL A 223 -1.32 6.40 26.80
C VAL A 223 -2.75 6.32 27.34
N LYS A 224 -3.12 5.20 27.97
CA LYS A 224 -4.45 5.03 28.58
C LYS A 224 -4.69 6.02 29.72
N LYS A 225 -3.69 6.25 30.56
CA LYS A 225 -3.74 7.25 31.64
C LYS A 225 -3.95 8.65 31.08
N HIS A 226 -3.18 9.02 30.05
CA HIS A 226 -3.32 10.31 29.36
C HIS A 226 -4.72 10.51 28.80
N ILE A 227 -5.26 9.49 28.10
CA ILE A 227 -6.63 9.49 27.58
C ILE A 227 -7.65 9.65 28.71
N ALA A 228 -7.47 8.97 29.84
CA ALA A 228 -8.38 9.06 30.98
C ALA A 228 -8.40 10.47 31.60
N GLU A 229 -7.26 11.14 31.63
CA GLU A 229 -7.11 12.49 32.19
C GLU A 229 -7.64 13.57 31.23
N HIS A 230 -7.29 13.50 29.94
CA HIS A 230 -7.51 14.59 28.98
C HIS A 230 -8.73 14.39 28.08
N CYS A 231 -9.26 13.17 27.99
CA CYS A 231 -10.39 12.83 27.13
C CYS A 231 -11.53 12.14 27.92
N PRO A 232 -12.00 12.68 29.06
CA PRO A 232 -12.89 11.95 29.99
C PRO A 232 -14.19 11.47 29.34
N ASN A 233 -14.77 12.29 28.45
CA ASN A 233 -16.06 11.99 27.79
C ASN A 233 -16.01 10.80 26.83
N GLU A 234 -14.82 10.46 26.30
CA GLU A 234 -14.63 9.36 25.35
C GLU A 234 -13.59 8.35 25.83
N SER A 235 -13.15 8.47 27.08
CA SER A 235 -11.99 7.76 27.64
C SER A 235 -12.10 6.25 27.44
N ARG A 236 -13.23 5.65 27.82
CA ARG A 236 -13.44 4.19 27.70
C ARG A 236 -13.21 3.69 26.26
N LYS A 237 -13.88 4.32 25.28
CA LYS A 237 -13.81 3.96 23.86
C LYS A 237 -12.39 4.14 23.31
N LEU A 238 -11.76 5.28 23.60
CA LEU A 238 -10.40 5.58 23.14
C LEU A 238 -9.37 4.60 23.74
N GLN A 239 -9.51 4.21 25.00
CA GLN A 239 -8.64 3.22 25.63
C GLN A 239 -8.78 1.82 25.02
N ILE A 240 -9.99 1.44 24.60
CA ILE A 240 -10.24 0.18 23.88
C ILE A 240 -9.54 0.19 22.52
N ILE A 241 -9.76 1.24 21.72
CA ILE A 241 -9.15 1.39 20.40
C ILE A 241 -7.62 1.50 20.51
N ALA A 242 -7.10 2.24 21.49
CA ALA A 242 -5.66 2.31 21.75
C ALA A 242 -5.08 0.95 22.16
N HIS A 243 -5.79 0.16 22.96
CA HIS A 243 -5.32 -1.17 23.30
C HIS A 243 -5.16 -2.06 22.07
N HIS A 244 -6.17 -2.05 21.19
CA HIS A 244 -6.15 -2.76 19.92
C HIS A 244 -4.97 -2.35 19.04
N VAL A 245 -4.79 -1.04 18.81
CA VAL A 245 -3.70 -0.49 17.99
C VAL A 245 -2.33 -0.93 18.53
N TRP A 246 -2.14 -0.91 19.86
CA TRP A 246 -0.88 -1.36 20.45
C TRP A 246 -0.67 -2.86 20.32
N GLN A 247 -1.69 -3.70 20.49
CA GLN A 247 -1.56 -5.14 20.27
C GLN A 247 -1.15 -5.45 18.82
N ILE A 248 -1.89 -4.88 17.87
CA ILE A 248 -1.59 -5.03 16.44
C ILE A 248 -0.17 -4.59 16.11
N ARG A 249 0.30 -3.46 16.67
CA ARG A 249 1.66 -2.96 16.48
C ARG A 249 2.73 -3.95 16.94
N HIS A 250 2.52 -4.69 18.02
CA HIS A 250 3.51 -5.66 18.49
C HIS A 250 3.51 -6.96 17.67
N GLU A 251 2.36 -7.32 17.11
CA GLU A 251 2.20 -8.57 16.37
C GLU A 251 2.54 -8.44 14.88
N TYR A 252 2.10 -7.38 14.20
CA TYR A 252 2.04 -7.35 12.73
C TYR A 252 2.82 -6.21 12.04
N PHE A 253 3.18 -5.15 12.77
CA PHE A 253 3.72 -3.91 12.18
C PHE A 253 5.06 -3.48 12.81
N GLY A 254 5.90 -2.79 12.04
CA GLY A 254 7.24 -2.39 12.46
C GLY A 254 8.13 -3.58 12.83
N HIS A 255 8.96 -3.46 13.87
CA HIS A 255 9.80 -4.57 14.36
C HIS A 255 9.02 -5.58 15.23
N GLY A 256 7.76 -5.86 14.87
CA GLY A 256 6.89 -6.83 15.54
C GLY A 256 7.35 -8.28 15.33
N ASN A 257 6.47 -9.25 15.57
CA ASN A 257 6.80 -10.66 15.32
C ASN A 257 7.13 -10.88 13.83
N VAL A 258 8.36 -11.27 13.54
CA VAL A 258 8.88 -11.45 12.17
C VAL A 258 8.00 -12.44 11.39
N GLU A 259 7.52 -13.50 12.02
CA GLU A 259 6.67 -14.51 11.36
C GLU A 259 5.30 -13.97 10.93
N ASN A 260 4.81 -12.93 11.61
CA ASN A 260 3.49 -12.34 11.38
C ASN A 260 3.56 -11.02 10.59
N HIS A 261 4.75 -10.55 10.24
CA HIS A 261 4.92 -9.27 9.56
C HIS A 261 4.21 -9.29 8.20
N ILE A 262 3.53 -8.20 7.83
CA ILE A 262 2.69 -8.14 6.62
C ILE A 262 3.45 -8.53 5.33
N VAL A 263 4.76 -8.29 5.29
CA VAL A 263 5.64 -8.62 4.14
C VAL A 263 5.91 -10.12 3.99
N ASN A 264 5.60 -10.92 5.01
CA ASN A 264 5.82 -12.36 5.07
C ASN A 264 4.52 -13.16 4.95
N ILE A 265 3.37 -12.49 4.78
CA ILE A 265 2.07 -13.13 4.65
C ILE A 265 1.80 -13.40 3.16
N GLU A 266 1.74 -14.68 2.78
CA GLU A 266 1.51 -15.08 1.38
C GLU A 266 0.02 -15.08 0.96
N ASP A 267 -0.88 -15.02 1.94
CA ASP A 267 -2.33 -15.04 1.76
C ASP A 267 -2.90 -13.61 1.63
N ILE A 268 -3.61 -13.35 0.53
CA ILE A 268 -4.18 -12.02 0.22
C ILE A 268 -5.28 -11.59 1.21
N ASP A 269 -6.12 -12.53 1.67
CA ASP A 269 -7.21 -12.24 2.58
C ASP A 269 -6.64 -11.88 3.96
N ARG A 270 -5.62 -12.62 4.42
CA ARG A 270 -4.84 -12.28 5.63
C ARG A 270 -4.07 -10.98 5.49
N THR A 271 -3.45 -10.73 4.34
CA THR A 271 -2.73 -9.47 4.07
C THR A 271 -3.70 -8.28 4.16
N PHE A 272 -4.90 -8.42 3.58
CA PHE A 272 -5.93 -7.39 3.66
C PHE A 272 -6.44 -7.20 5.10
N ASP A 273 -6.62 -8.29 5.85
CA ASP A 273 -7.03 -8.24 7.25
C ASP A 273 -6.02 -7.48 8.12
N VAL A 274 -4.72 -7.65 7.86
CA VAL A 274 -3.66 -6.84 8.48
C VAL A 274 -3.69 -5.42 7.96
N ALA A 275 -3.80 -5.20 6.65
CA ALA A 275 -3.81 -3.87 6.06
C ALA A 275 -4.92 -2.96 6.63
N LYS A 276 -6.14 -3.47 6.81
CA LYS A 276 -7.28 -2.66 7.33
C LYS A 276 -7.05 -2.15 8.75
N GLN A 277 -6.10 -2.68 9.52
CA GLN A 277 -5.75 -2.14 10.85
C GLN A 277 -5.20 -0.71 10.78
N VAL A 278 -4.61 -0.32 9.64
CA VAL A 278 -4.18 1.05 9.41
C VAL A 278 -5.33 2.05 9.53
N LEU A 279 -6.56 1.63 9.24
CA LEU A 279 -7.77 2.46 9.39
C LEU A 279 -8.07 2.74 10.86
N VAL A 280 -7.85 1.77 11.74
CA VAL A 280 -8.04 1.91 13.20
C VAL A 280 -7.01 2.86 13.78
N ALA A 281 -5.73 2.68 13.44
CA ALA A 281 -4.66 3.57 13.88
C ALA A 281 -4.86 5.00 13.35
N ARG A 282 -5.22 5.15 12.08
CA ARG A 282 -5.52 6.45 11.44
C ARG A 282 -6.67 7.17 12.13
N TRP A 283 -7.75 6.45 12.47
CA TRP A 283 -8.90 7.03 13.16
C TRP A 283 -8.51 7.49 14.57
N LEU A 284 -7.82 6.65 15.34
CA LEU A 284 -7.38 6.99 16.70
C LEU A 284 -6.49 8.23 16.70
N CYS A 285 -5.47 8.23 15.83
CA CYS A 285 -4.56 9.35 15.63
C CYS A 285 -5.35 10.63 15.32
N LYS A 286 -6.27 10.56 14.37
CA LYS A 286 -7.07 11.72 13.98
C LYS A 286 -7.96 12.20 15.13
N ARG A 287 -8.60 11.29 15.86
CA ARG A 287 -9.49 11.65 16.96
C ARG A 287 -8.72 12.30 18.10
N LEU A 288 -7.55 11.78 18.48
CA LEU A 288 -6.69 12.38 19.50
C LEU A 288 -6.22 13.78 19.08
N LEU A 289 -5.85 13.98 17.81
CA LEU A 289 -5.46 15.30 17.31
C LEU A 289 -6.64 16.29 17.36
N ASP A 290 -7.84 15.85 16.99
CA ASP A 290 -9.05 16.67 17.04
C ASP A 290 -9.42 17.04 18.48
N LEU A 291 -9.33 16.10 19.43
CA LEU A 291 -9.56 16.35 20.85
C LEU A 291 -8.51 17.28 21.46
N SER A 292 -7.24 17.13 21.09
CA SER A 292 -6.15 18.00 21.57
C SER A 292 -6.34 19.48 21.21
N THR A 293 -7.24 19.76 20.26
CA THR A 293 -7.50 21.10 19.73
C THR A 293 -8.96 21.52 19.93
N ASN A 294 -9.78 20.73 20.61
CA ASN A 294 -11.22 20.95 20.73
C ASN A 294 -11.88 21.23 19.37
N SER A 295 -11.50 20.45 18.36
CA SER A 295 -12.00 20.56 16.99
C SER A 295 -13.11 19.58 16.71
N ASN A 296 -13.97 19.92 15.76
CA ASN A 296 -15.06 19.03 15.37
C ASN A 296 -14.50 17.80 14.66
N PRO A 297 -15.02 16.59 14.94
CA PRO A 297 -14.62 15.39 14.21
C PRO A 297 -14.98 15.58 12.74
N LEU A 298 -14.01 15.31 11.86
CA LEU A 298 -14.31 15.09 10.45
C LEU A 298 -14.45 13.60 10.28
N ALA A 299 -15.69 13.11 10.20
CA ALA A 299 -15.97 11.78 9.69
C ALA A 299 -15.62 11.82 8.20
N ARG A 300 -14.36 11.56 7.88
CA ARG A 300 -13.94 11.24 6.51
C ARG A 300 -13.75 9.74 6.46
N GLU A 301 -14.64 9.07 5.75
CA GLU A 301 -14.57 7.64 5.55
C GLU A 301 -13.38 7.32 4.64
N MET A 302 -12.28 6.91 5.25
CA MET A 302 -11.19 6.31 4.51
C MET A 302 -11.51 4.84 4.35
N ARG A 303 -11.56 4.40 3.10
CA ARG A 303 -11.86 3.02 2.74
C ARG A 303 -10.63 2.33 2.16
N LEU A 304 -10.40 1.09 2.57
CA LEU A 304 -9.57 0.14 1.82
C LEU A 304 -10.47 -0.78 1.03
N TYR A 305 -10.05 -1.13 -0.19
CA TYR A 305 -10.83 -1.93 -1.11
C TYR A 305 -10.21 -3.32 -1.27
N HIS A 306 -11.08 -4.30 -1.35
CA HIS A 306 -10.79 -5.71 -1.53
C HIS A 306 -11.73 -6.30 -2.59
N LYS A 307 -11.47 -7.53 -3.04
CA LYS A 307 -12.36 -8.22 -4.01
C LYS A 307 -13.80 -8.35 -3.51
N SER A 308 -14.00 -8.43 -2.20
CA SER A 308 -15.31 -8.57 -1.55
C SER A 308 -16.03 -7.25 -1.26
N GLY A 309 -15.39 -6.10 -1.45
CA GLY A 309 -15.98 -4.79 -1.15
C GLY A 309 -14.98 -3.80 -0.54
N SER A 310 -15.50 -2.79 0.15
CA SER A 310 -14.68 -1.79 0.84
C SER A 310 -14.93 -1.79 2.34
N VAL A 311 -13.87 -1.57 3.12
CA VAL A 311 -13.90 -1.53 4.58
C VAL A 311 -13.52 -0.14 5.06
N CYS A 312 -14.26 0.40 6.03
CA CYS A 312 -13.96 1.64 6.72
C CYS A 312 -14.04 1.45 8.24
N PHE A 313 -13.19 2.15 8.99
CA PHE A 313 -13.34 2.22 10.44
C PHE A 313 -13.91 3.58 10.86
N SER A 314 -15.10 3.57 11.44
CA SER A 314 -15.83 4.77 11.87
C SER A 314 -15.66 5.11 13.35
N GLY A 315 -14.82 4.36 14.10
CA GLY A 315 -14.58 4.61 15.52
C GLY A 315 -15.54 3.92 16.48
N ARG A 316 -16.28 2.90 16.03
CA ARG A 316 -17.14 2.06 16.88
C ARG A 316 -16.28 0.95 17.49
N ASP A 317 -16.21 0.87 18.82
CA ASP A 317 -15.41 -0.16 19.49
C ASP A 317 -15.99 -1.57 19.28
N GLU A 318 -17.29 -1.70 19.00
CA GLU A 318 -17.93 -2.98 18.68
C GLU A 318 -17.48 -3.56 17.34
N SER A 319 -17.01 -2.73 16.40
CA SER A 319 -16.51 -3.23 15.11
C SER A 319 -15.11 -3.84 15.22
N ILE A 320 -14.37 -3.58 16.30
CA ILE A 320 -13.06 -4.18 16.53
C ILE A 320 -13.15 -5.72 16.48
N PRO A 321 -13.94 -6.38 17.35
CA PRO A 321 -14.01 -7.84 17.36
C PRO A 321 -14.76 -8.44 16.17
N GLN A 322 -15.67 -7.68 15.55
CA GLN A 322 -16.52 -8.17 14.46
C GLN A 322 -15.83 -8.10 13.09
N GLU A 323 -15.08 -7.03 12.84
CA GLU A 323 -14.57 -6.72 11.50
C GLU A 323 -13.05 -6.49 11.49
N PHE A 324 -12.45 -6.02 12.58
CA PHE A 324 -11.02 -5.65 12.62
C PHE A 324 -10.15 -6.60 13.45
N TYR A 325 -10.70 -7.70 13.96
CA TYR A 325 -9.91 -8.70 14.67
C TYR A 325 -9.09 -9.56 13.72
N ILE A 326 -7.86 -9.89 14.11
CA ILE A 326 -6.97 -10.77 13.36
C ILE A 326 -6.28 -11.73 14.31
N ALA A 327 -6.90 -12.86 14.65
CA ALA A 327 -6.29 -14.09 15.21
C ALA A 327 -5.18 -14.00 16.29
N TYR A 328 -4.90 -12.83 16.88
CA TYR A 328 -3.98 -12.66 18.00
C TYR A 328 -4.74 -12.96 19.28
N LYS A 329 -4.03 -13.37 20.34
CA LYS A 329 -4.68 -13.65 21.61
C LYS A 329 -5.28 -12.36 22.16
N PHE A 330 -6.61 -12.22 22.14
CA PHE A 330 -7.29 -11.09 22.75
C PHE A 330 -7.03 -11.11 24.25
N ASN A 331 -6.08 -10.29 24.68
CA ASN A 331 -5.95 -10.02 26.10
C ASN A 331 -7.12 -9.12 26.52
N PRO A 332 -7.72 -9.39 27.69
CA PRO A 332 -8.71 -8.50 28.26
C PRO A 332 -8.18 -7.06 28.30
N VAL A 333 -9.04 -6.10 28.00
CA VAL A 333 -8.68 -4.69 27.92
C VAL A 333 -8.86 -4.05 29.30
N PRO A 334 -7.79 -3.76 30.06
CA PRO A 334 -7.93 -3.00 31.30
C PRO A 334 -8.29 -1.55 30.97
N ILE A 335 -9.35 -1.05 31.57
CA ILE A 335 -9.71 0.37 31.54
C ILE A 335 -9.11 1.03 32.77
N LEU A 336 -8.33 2.09 32.54
CA LEU A 336 -7.60 2.81 33.57
C LEU A 336 -8.25 4.15 33.86
N ASP A 337 -8.10 4.62 35.10
CA ASP A 337 -8.34 6.02 35.47
C ASP A 337 -7.13 6.91 35.18
N SER A 338 -7.25 8.20 35.48
CA SER A 338 -6.17 9.20 35.32
C SER A 338 -4.97 8.98 36.24
N THR A 339 -5.06 8.09 37.24
CA THR A 339 -3.94 7.69 38.10
C THR A 339 -3.25 6.42 37.59
N GLY A 340 -3.84 5.74 36.59
CA GLY A 340 -3.35 4.50 36.01
C GLY A 340 -3.84 3.25 36.75
N ASN A 341 -4.83 3.37 37.64
CA ASN A 341 -5.46 2.24 38.32
C ASN A 341 -6.55 1.63 37.44
N LYS A 342 -6.65 0.30 37.44
CA LYS A 342 -7.69 -0.43 36.71
C LYS A 342 -9.04 -0.21 37.39
N ILE A 343 -10.01 0.33 36.64
CA ILE A 343 -11.37 0.58 37.09
C ILE A 343 -12.40 -0.35 36.43
N ALA A 344 -12.06 -0.94 35.28
CA ALA A 344 -12.88 -1.93 34.61
C ALA A 344 -12.01 -2.83 33.71
N GLU A 345 -12.62 -3.87 33.16
CA GLU A 345 -12.04 -4.73 32.15
C GLU A 345 -13.08 -5.01 31.06
N VAL A 346 -12.65 -5.05 29.81
CA VAL A 346 -13.51 -5.36 28.67
C VAL A 346 -12.93 -6.56 27.94
N ASN A 347 -13.73 -7.61 27.78
CA ASN A 347 -13.40 -8.70 26.87
C ASN A 347 -13.93 -8.33 25.49
N LEU A 348 -13.03 -8.29 24.50
CA LEU A 348 -13.37 -8.08 23.10
C LEU A 348 -13.57 -9.42 22.37
N GLY A 349 -13.80 -10.52 23.10
CA GLY A 349 -14.02 -11.86 22.57
C GLY A 349 -14.63 -12.74 23.64
#